data_AF-A0A9N7NDX3-F1
#
_entry.id   AF-A0A9N7NDX3-F1
#
_cell.length_a   1.000
_cell.length_b   1.000
_cell.length_c   1.000
_cell.angle_alpha   90.00
_cell.angle_beta   90.00
_cell.angle_gamma   90.00
#
_symmetry.space_group_name_H-M   'P 1'
#
loop_
_entity.id
_entity.type
_entity.pdbx_description
1 polymer ?
#
loop_
_entity_poly.entity_id
_entity_poly.type
_entity_poly.pdbx_seq_one_letter_code
_entity_poly.pdbx_strand_id
1 'polypeptide(L)'
;MAILPQRPPILRPHFPRDISRLIPLQTRVRCSATAPAKPVQRSLKIGPRTPRPPLPNQLSLKSTWSHRAWVAGGCTTVLISLAKSFSGAASSHVWLEPILAGLVGYVLADLGSGIYHWSIDNYGGPNTPVFGPQIEAFQGHHKWPWTITRRQFANNLHALARAVFFVVLPVDLACEDPVLLGFVGACSGCIMFSQQFHAWAHTTKSRLPPVVAALQDGGVLVSRSQHAAHHRPPYSGNYCIVSGVWNEVLDGSRFFEALEMAIYFRFGVRPRSWDDPTSDWAEDGRITSLESP
;
A
#
# COMPACT_ATOMS: atom_id res chain seq x y z
N MET A 1 -28.54 -18.73 -56.52
CA MET A 1 -28.73 -18.91 -55.06
C MET A 1 -27.79 -17.93 -54.36
N ALA A 2 -28.32 -16.82 -53.86
CA ALA A 2 -27.59 -15.85 -53.07
C ALA A 2 -28.53 -15.42 -51.94
N ILE A 3 -28.14 -15.68 -50.70
CA ILE A 3 -28.89 -15.37 -49.48
C ILE A 3 -28.10 -14.26 -48.76
N LEU A 4 -28.68 -13.06 -48.70
CA LEU A 4 -28.21 -11.95 -47.87
C LEU A 4 -28.96 -11.97 -46.51
N PRO A 5 -28.28 -11.65 -45.39
CA PRO A 5 -28.86 -11.73 -44.06
C PRO A 5 -29.72 -10.51 -43.69
N GLN A 6 -30.80 -10.77 -42.96
CA GLN A 6 -31.79 -9.83 -42.44
C GLN A 6 -31.25 -9.01 -41.25
N ARG A 7 -31.56 -7.71 -41.20
CA ARG A 7 -31.31 -6.81 -40.04
C ARG A 7 -32.52 -6.83 -39.08
N PRO A 8 -32.32 -6.73 -37.75
CA PRO A 8 -33.43 -6.58 -36.79
C PRO A 8 -33.95 -5.13 -36.71
N PRO A 9 -35.21 -4.93 -36.26
CA PRO A 9 -35.88 -3.62 -36.29
C PRO A 9 -35.55 -2.71 -35.09
N ILE A 10 -35.53 -1.41 -35.37
CA ILE A 10 -35.27 -0.30 -34.44
C ILE A 10 -36.57 0.10 -33.71
N LEU A 11 -36.59 0.07 -32.37
CA LEU A 11 -37.68 0.63 -31.56
C LEU A 11 -37.53 2.16 -31.41
N ARG A 12 -38.62 2.91 -31.65
CA ARG A 12 -38.77 4.33 -31.30
C ARG A 12 -39.54 4.49 -29.99
N PRO A 13 -39.22 5.48 -29.13
CA PRO A 13 -39.97 5.75 -27.91
C PRO A 13 -41.16 6.69 -28.16
N HIS A 14 -42.32 6.33 -27.59
CA HIS A 14 -43.53 7.17 -27.56
C HIS A 14 -43.58 7.98 -26.26
N PHE A 15 -43.61 9.32 -26.41
CA PHE A 15 -44.04 10.27 -25.37
C PHE A 15 -45.48 10.68 -25.64
N PRO A 16 -46.38 10.69 -24.64
CA PRO A 16 -47.63 11.42 -24.71
C PRO A 16 -47.50 12.82 -24.08
N ARG A 17 -47.86 13.84 -24.85
CA ARG A 17 -48.27 15.17 -24.36
C ARG A 17 -49.77 15.11 -24.07
N ASP A 18 -50.22 15.57 -22.91
CA ASP A 18 -51.26 16.60 -22.86
C ASP A 18 -51.42 17.23 -21.46
N ILE A 19 -51.68 18.53 -21.44
CA ILE A 19 -51.88 19.39 -20.27
C ILE A 19 -53.33 19.83 -20.29
N SER A 20 -54.11 19.60 -19.23
CA SER A 20 -55.32 20.38 -18.95
C SER A 20 -55.75 20.32 -17.47
N ARG A 21 -55.68 21.51 -16.87
CA ARG A 21 -56.35 22.07 -15.68
C ARG A 21 -57.41 21.20 -14.97
N LEU A 22 -57.17 20.89 -13.69
CA LEU A 22 -58.22 20.66 -12.70
C LEU A 22 -57.88 21.37 -11.38
N ILE A 23 -58.89 22.07 -10.88
CA ILE A 23 -58.94 22.92 -9.68
C ILE A 23 -58.87 22.04 -8.41
N PRO A 24 -58.13 22.41 -7.35
CA PRO A 24 -58.06 21.58 -6.15
C PRO A 24 -59.33 21.72 -5.30
N LEU A 25 -60.03 20.60 -5.10
CA LEU A 25 -61.05 20.43 -4.05
C LEU A 25 -60.36 20.57 -2.68
N GLN A 26 -60.85 21.47 -1.82
CA GLN A 26 -60.41 21.54 -0.43
C GLN A 26 -60.96 20.35 0.37
N THR A 27 -60.13 19.33 0.57
CA THR A 27 -60.40 18.27 1.54
C THR A 27 -59.93 18.72 2.92
N ARG A 28 -60.86 19.05 3.82
CA ARG A 28 -60.59 19.28 5.24
C ARG A 28 -60.04 17.98 5.87
N VAL A 29 -58.73 17.93 6.13
CA VAL A 29 -58.15 16.93 7.02
C VAL A 29 -58.29 17.44 8.46
N ARG A 30 -59.06 16.72 9.29
CA ARG A 30 -59.08 16.93 10.74
C ARG A 30 -57.75 16.41 11.31
N CYS A 31 -56.87 17.30 11.73
CA CYS A 31 -55.75 16.95 12.61
C CYS A 31 -56.29 16.64 14.01
N SER A 32 -56.22 15.39 14.43
CA SER A 32 -56.31 15.04 15.85
C SER A 32 -54.94 15.30 16.46
N ALA A 33 -54.85 16.23 17.40
CA ALA A 33 -53.60 16.57 18.08
C ALA A 33 -53.20 15.42 19.02
N THR A 34 -52.23 14.62 18.61
CA THR A 34 -51.52 13.70 19.50
C THR A 34 -50.48 14.50 20.29
N ALA A 35 -50.52 14.43 21.62
CA ALA A 35 -49.57 15.10 22.49
C ALA A 35 -48.12 14.70 22.14
N PRO A 36 -47.13 15.60 22.26
CA PRO A 36 -45.74 15.26 22.00
C PRO A 36 -45.27 14.22 23.02
N ALA A 37 -44.70 13.11 22.53
CA ALA A 37 -44.04 12.14 23.38
C ALA A 37 -42.90 12.85 24.13
N LYS A 38 -42.87 12.68 25.47
CA LYS A 38 -41.75 13.16 26.30
C LYS A 38 -40.44 12.60 25.74
N PRO A 39 -39.38 13.42 25.65
CA PRO A 39 -38.08 12.92 25.22
C PRO A 39 -37.62 11.87 26.22
N VAL A 40 -37.52 10.62 25.79
CA VAL A 40 -36.82 9.58 26.56
C VAL A 40 -35.36 10.01 26.57
N GLN A 41 -34.93 10.56 27.69
CA GLN A 41 -33.54 10.86 27.97
C GLN A 41 -32.82 9.50 28.10
N ARG A 42 -32.41 8.95 26.96
CA ARG A 42 -31.50 7.81 26.92
C ARG A 42 -30.21 8.33 27.53
N SER A 43 -29.99 8.05 28.82
CA SER A 43 -28.69 8.28 29.41
C SER A 43 -27.71 7.44 28.60
N LEU A 44 -26.84 8.11 27.86
CA LEU A 44 -25.62 7.50 27.36
C LEU A 44 -24.88 7.05 28.63
N LYS A 45 -25.06 5.77 28.99
CA LYS A 45 -24.13 5.10 29.89
C LYS A 45 -22.78 5.20 29.19
N ILE A 46 -21.98 6.16 29.63
CA ILE A 46 -20.55 6.20 29.36
C ILE A 46 -20.02 4.91 29.98
N GLY A 47 -19.94 3.85 29.18
CA GLY A 47 -19.26 2.63 29.57
C GLY A 47 -17.84 2.99 29.99
N PRO A 48 -17.21 2.19 30.86
CA PRO A 48 -15.84 2.43 31.28
C PRO A 48 -14.98 2.69 30.05
N ARG A 49 -14.33 3.85 30.05
CA ARG A 49 -13.42 4.30 29.01
C ARG A 49 -12.41 3.17 28.82
N THR A 50 -12.50 2.43 27.72
CA THR A 50 -11.49 1.42 27.39
C THR A 50 -10.13 2.09 27.54
N PRO A 51 -9.21 1.54 28.35
CA PRO A 51 -7.90 2.14 28.53
C PRO A 51 -7.31 2.41 27.16
N ARG A 52 -6.79 3.63 26.98
CA ARG A 52 -6.05 3.99 25.78
C ARG A 52 -4.95 2.92 25.63
N PRO A 53 -4.85 2.21 24.49
CA PRO A 53 -3.73 1.31 24.28
C PRO A 53 -2.44 2.12 24.54
N PRO A 54 -1.45 1.56 25.26
CA PRO A 54 -0.22 2.29 25.48
C PRO A 54 0.33 2.69 24.11
N LEU A 55 0.57 3.98 23.92
CA LEU A 55 1.30 4.49 22.77
C LEU A 55 2.54 3.61 22.60
N PRO A 56 2.92 3.23 21.37
CA PRO A 56 4.18 2.53 21.13
C PRO A 56 5.26 3.26 21.91
N ASN A 57 5.98 2.54 22.79
CA ASN A 57 6.99 3.14 23.64
C ASN A 57 7.87 4.02 22.74
N GLN A 58 7.95 5.33 23.00
CA GLN A 58 8.61 6.29 22.11
C GLN A 58 10.07 5.90 21.81
N LEU A 59 10.69 5.11 22.69
CA LEU A 59 12.00 4.50 22.51
C LEU A 59 12.07 3.52 21.32
N SER A 60 10.99 2.79 21.04
CA SER A 60 10.90 1.80 19.95
C SER A 60 10.98 2.40 18.54
N LEU A 61 10.76 3.71 18.40
CA LEU A 61 10.81 4.42 17.12
C LEU A 61 12.18 5.03 16.81
N LYS A 62 13.11 5.04 17.78
CA LYS A 62 14.45 5.60 17.62
C LYS A 62 15.40 4.63 16.94
N SER A 63 16.39 5.18 16.24
CA SER A 63 17.47 4.42 15.61
C SER A 63 18.57 4.12 16.62
N THR A 64 18.95 2.85 16.72
CA THR A 64 20.14 2.42 17.47
C THR A 64 21.39 2.52 16.59
N TRP A 65 22.58 2.39 17.17
CA TRP A 65 23.82 2.27 16.40
C TRP A 65 23.84 1.03 15.51
N SER A 66 23.26 -0.08 15.97
CA SER A 66 23.10 -1.29 15.16
C SER A 66 22.24 -1.03 13.91
N HIS A 67 21.12 -0.31 14.06
CA HIS A 67 20.30 0.06 12.90
C HIS A 67 21.10 0.88 11.88
N ARG A 68 21.87 1.86 12.36
CA ARG A 68 22.70 2.72 11.51
C ARG A 68 23.81 1.93 10.82
N ALA A 69 24.44 0.99 11.51
CA ALA A 69 25.47 0.12 10.93
C ALA A 69 24.92 -0.75 9.80
N TRP A 70 23.75 -1.35 9.98
CA TRP A 70 23.11 -2.14 8.92
C TRP A 70 22.73 -1.30 7.71
N VAL A 71 22.17 -0.11 7.93
CA VAL A 71 21.87 0.82 6.84
C VAL A 71 23.14 1.25 6.12
N ALA A 72 24.21 1.58 6.84
CA ALA A 72 25.50 1.90 6.22
C ALA A 72 26.03 0.72 5.39
N GLY A 73 25.99 -0.51 5.91
CA GLY A 73 26.42 -1.70 5.18
C GLY A 73 25.61 -1.94 3.90
N GLY A 74 24.28 -1.93 3.99
CA GLY A 74 23.41 -2.13 2.82
C GLY A 74 23.55 -1.03 1.77
N CYS A 75 23.66 0.25 2.20
CA CYS A 75 23.94 1.35 1.29
C CYS A 75 25.30 1.18 0.60
N THR A 76 26.33 0.76 1.32
CA THR A 76 27.67 0.54 0.74
C THR A 76 27.63 -0.52 -0.35
N THR A 77 26.96 -1.66 -0.15
CA THR A 77 26.84 -2.69 -1.20
C THR A 77 26.08 -2.18 -2.42
N VAL A 78 24.95 -1.48 -2.23
CA VAL A 78 24.20 -0.88 -3.35
C VAL A 78 25.06 0.12 -4.14
N LEU A 79 25.81 0.98 -3.44
CA LEU A 79 26.69 1.96 -4.07
C LEU A 79 27.85 1.29 -4.81
N ILE A 80 28.41 0.20 -4.29
CA ILE A 80 29.45 -0.57 -4.98
C ILE A 80 28.88 -1.16 -6.27
N SER A 81 27.72 -1.83 -6.24
CA SER A 81 27.10 -2.36 -7.46
C SER A 81 26.89 -1.28 -8.52
N LEU A 82 26.32 -0.13 -8.14
CA LEU A 82 26.07 0.98 -9.05
C LEU A 82 27.36 1.61 -9.58
N ALA A 83 28.38 1.77 -8.74
CA ALA A 83 29.67 2.35 -9.13
C ALA A 83 30.44 1.41 -10.08
N LYS A 84 30.43 0.11 -9.83
CA LYS A 84 31.01 -0.90 -10.72
C LYS A 84 30.25 -0.95 -12.05
N SER A 85 28.92 -0.93 -12.01
CA SER A 85 28.07 -0.84 -13.20
C SER A 85 28.43 0.37 -14.06
N PHE A 86 28.50 1.56 -13.44
CA PHE A 86 28.88 2.79 -14.12
C PHE A 86 30.30 2.71 -14.71
N SER A 87 31.27 2.23 -13.93
CA SER A 87 32.67 2.12 -14.37
C SER A 87 32.84 1.13 -15.53
N GLY A 88 32.15 -0.02 -15.48
CA GLY A 88 32.13 -1.00 -16.55
C GLY A 88 31.42 -0.50 -17.81
N ALA A 89 30.30 0.22 -17.65
CA ALA A 89 29.61 0.87 -18.76
C ALA A 89 30.50 1.93 -19.43
N ALA A 90 31.22 2.73 -18.64
CA ALA A 90 32.12 3.76 -19.12
C ALA A 90 33.33 3.17 -19.86
N SER A 91 33.97 2.14 -19.29
CA SER A 91 35.16 1.51 -19.89
C SER A 91 34.85 0.75 -21.17
N SER A 92 33.65 0.17 -21.25
CA SER A 92 33.21 -0.64 -22.39
C SER A 92 32.32 0.14 -23.37
N HIS A 93 32.00 1.41 -23.06
CA HIS A 93 31.10 2.28 -23.84
C HIS A 93 29.67 1.73 -24.05
N VAL A 94 29.17 0.87 -23.15
CA VAL A 94 27.85 0.20 -23.21
C VAL A 94 26.88 0.80 -22.19
N TRP A 95 26.37 1.99 -22.49
CA TRP A 95 25.51 2.73 -21.55
C TRP A 95 24.07 2.22 -21.49
N LEU A 96 23.54 1.75 -22.62
CA LEU A 96 22.11 1.48 -22.74
C LEU A 96 21.70 0.25 -21.94
N GLU A 97 22.49 -0.82 -22.02
CA GLU A 97 22.16 -2.12 -21.44
C GLU A 97 22.10 -2.07 -19.90
N PRO A 98 23.07 -1.48 -19.18
CA PRO A 98 22.99 -1.31 -17.73
C PRO A 98 21.85 -0.39 -17.28
N ILE A 99 21.51 0.64 -18.07
CA ILE A 99 20.38 1.53 -17.77
C ILE A 99 19.06 0.76 -17.89
N LEU A 100 18.87 0.01 -18.99
CA LEU A 100 17.68 -0.82 -19.19
C LEU A 100 17.57 -1.91 -18.12
N ALA A 101 18.68 -2.54 -17.76
CA ALA A 101 18.75 -3.49 -16.66
C ALA A 101 18.37 -2.86 -15.33
N GLY A 102 18.83 -1.63 -15.04
CA GLY A 102 18.42 -0.86 -13.87
C GLY A 102 16.92 -0.56 -13.85
N LEU A 103 16.34 -0.18 -14.99
CA LEU A 103 14.89 0.05 -15.13
C LEU A 103 14.09 -1.22 -14.89
N VAL A 104 14.52 -2.37 -15.43
CA VAL A 104 13.92 -3.68 -15.14
C VAL A 104 14.03 -3.98 -13.64
N GLY A 105 15.17 -3.68 -13.03
CA GLY A 105 15.38 -3.82 -11.58
C GLY A 105 14.38 -3.01 -10.76
N TYR A 106 14.15 -1.75 -11.11
CA TYR A 106 13.14 -0.90 -10.48
C TYR A 106 11.72 -1.45 -10.61
N VAL A 107 11.33 -1.89 -11.82
CA VAL A 107 9.99 -2.46 -12.07
C VAL A 107 9.78 -3.77 -11.30
N LEU A 108 10.80 -4.64 -11.26
CA LEU A 108 10.72 -5.90 -10.52
C LEU A 108 10.80 -5.70 -9.00
N ALA A 109 11.50 -4.66 -8.52
CA ALA A 109 11.48 -4.30 -7.10
C ALA A 109 10.09 -3.88 -6.64
N ASP A 110 9.34 -3.15 -7.46
CA ASP A 110 7.95 -2.79 -7.15
C ASP A 110 7.04 -4.03 -7.07
N LEU A 111 7.14 -4.94 -8.06
CA LEU A 111 6.42 -6.22 -8.03
C LEU A 111 6.77 -7.05 -6.79
N GLY A 112 8.06 -7.19 -6.50
CA GLY A 112 8.55 -7.93 -5.34
C GLY A 112 8.07 -7.32 -4.02
N SER A 113 8.00 -6.00 -3.93
CA SER A 113 7.45 -5.30 -2.76
C SER A 113 5.98 -5.65 -2.55
N GLY A 114 5.19 -5.71 -3.62
CA GLY A 114 3.77 -6.07 -3.55
C GLY A 114 3.54 -7.52 -3.13
N ILE A 115 4.27 -8.46 -3.71
CA ILE A 115 4.18 -9.88 -3.34
C ILE A 115 4.56 -10.08 -1.87
N TYR A 116 5.65 -9.45 -1.42
CA TYR A 116 6.08 -9.55 -0.04
C TYR A 116 5.07 -8.93 0.93
N HIS A 117 4.56 -7.74 0.61
CA HIS A 117 3.57 -7.03 1.42
C HIS A 117 2.26 -7.82 1.54
N TRP A 118 1.70 -8.29 0.41
CA TRP A 118 0.53 -9.18 0.41
C TRP A 118 0.76 -10.42 1.29
N SER A 119 1.95 -11.03 1.21
CA SER A 119 2.25 -12.25 1.95
C SER A 119 2.21 -12.05 3.47
N ILE A 120 2.83 -10.99 3.98
CA ILE A 120 2.94 -10.73 5.42
C ILE A 120 1.67 -10.15 6.02
N ASP A 121 0.84 -9.46 5.23
CA ASP A 121 -0.48 -9.03 5.66
C ASP A 121 -1.41 -10.23 5.84
N ASN A 122 -1.34 -11.19 4.90
CA ASN A 122 -2.32 -12.27 4.83
C ASN A 122 -1.95 -13.51 5.62
N TYR A 123 -0.68 -13.83 5.82
CA TYR A 123 -0.25 -15.13 6.34
C TYR A 123 0.70 -15.06 7.52
N GLY A 124 0.64 -16.10 8.35
CA GLY A 124 1.45 -16.21 9.57
C GLY A 124 0.98 -15.27 10.69
N GLY A 125 1.84 -15.08 11.69
CA GLY A 125 1.61 -14.18 12.82
C GLY A 125 2.90 -13.90 13.58
N PRO A 126 2.84 -13.29 14.77
CA PRO A 126 4.02 -12.87 15.55
C PRO A 126 5.01 -14.01 15.86
N ASN A 127 4.52 -15.26 15.89
CA ASN A 127 5.33 -16.45 16.17
C ASN A 127 5.90 -17.12 14.91
N THR A 128 5.68 -16.58 13.71
CA THR A 128 6.27 -17.12 12.48
C THR A 128 7.80 -17.04 12.57
N PRO A 129 8.55 -18.15 12.35
CA PRO A 129 10.00 -18.12 12.36
C PRO A 129 10.54 -17.09 11.36
N VAL A 130 11.53 -16.30 11.77
CA VAL A 130 12.21 -15.26 10.98
C VAL A 130 11.34 -14.04 10.60
N PHE A 131 10.07 -14.23 10.25
CA PHE A 131 9.18 -13.18 9.73
C PHE A 131 8.16 -12.65 10.74
N GLY A 132 8.00 -13.29 11.90
CA GLY A 132 6.99 -12.93 12.91
C GLY A 132 7.03 -11.45 13.32
N PRO A 133 8.20 -10.88 13.65
CA PRO A 133 8.30 -9.45 13.96
C PRO A 133 7.89 -8.52 12.80
N GLN A 134 8.17 -8.91 11.55
CA GLN A 134 7.80 -8.15 10.35
C GLN A 134 6.29 -8.24 10.10
N ILE A 135 5.72 -9.45 10.24
CA ILE A 135 4.29 -9.68 10.14
C ILE A 135 3.59 -8.80 11.18
N GLU A 136 3.96 -8.87 12.46
CA GLU A 136 3.40 -8.04 13.52
C GLU A 136 3.53 -6.53 13.24
N ALA A 137 4.68 -6.09 12.70
CA ALA A 137 4.91 -4.68 12.41
C ALA A 137 4.03 -4.13 11.28
N PHE A 138 3.89 -4.87 10.17
CA PHE A 138 3.02 -4.49 9.06
C PHE A 138 1.56 -4.54 9.49
N GLN A 139 1.19 -5.60 10.19
CA GLN A 139 -0.11 -5.78 10.79
C GLN A 139 -0.51 -4.62 11.73
N GLY A 140 0.36 -4.26 12.67
CA GLY A 140 0.13 -3.13 13.57
C GLY A 140 0.08 -1.78 12.85
N HIS A 141 0.66 -1.69 11.65
CA HIS A 141 0.67 -0.46 10.85
C HIS A 141 -0.71 -0.11 10.31
N HIS A 142 -1.54 -1.07 9.88
CA HIS A 142 -2.92 -0.79 9.45
C HIS A 142 -3.75 -0.19 10.58
N LYS A 143 -3.51 -0.64 11.82
CA LYS A 143 -4.17 -0.09 13.02
C LYS A 143 -3.67 1.32 13.37
N TRP A 144 -2.37 1.57 13.22
CA TRP A 144 -1.73 2.85 13.57
C TRP A 144 -0.83 3.40 12.45
N PRO A 145 -1.41 3.86 11.32
CA PRO A 145 -0.63 4.18 10.11
C PRO A 145 0.35 5.32 10.32
N TRP A 146 0.04 6.28 11.20
CA TRP A 146 0.92 7.42 11.47
C TRP A 146 2.29 7.01 12.05
N THR A 147 2.42 5.83 12.67
CA THR A 147 3.65 5.41 13.36
C THR A 147 4.84 5.31 12.41
N ILE A 148 4.62 4.89 11.16
CA ILE A 148 5.67 4.78 10.15
C ILE A 148 6.31 6.14 9.82
N THR A 149 5.54 7.23 9.88
CA THR A 149 6.04 8.60 9.62
C THR A 149 6.89 9.15 10.77
N ARG A 150 6.81 8.53 11.96
CA ARG A 150 7.54 8.93 13.17
C ARG A 150 8.75 8.04 13.45
N ARG A 151 8.82 6.86 12.82
CA ARG A 151 9.96 5.95 12.94
C ARG A 151 11.18 6.57 12.27
N GLN A 152 12.31 6.61 12.98
CA GLN A 152 13.54 7.16 12.42
C GLN A 152 14.06 6.31 11.26
N PHE A 153 14.66 6.97 10.27
CA PHE A 153 15.15 6.37 9.01
C PHE A 153 15.87 5.03 9.18
N ALA A 154 16.90 4.95 10.04
CA ALA A 154 17.66 3.72 10.17
C ALA A 154 16.86 2.59 10.86
N ASN A 155 16.02 2.93 11.84
CA ASN A 155 15.08 1.96 12.42
C ASN A 155 14.10 1.44 11.35
N ASN A 156 13.63 2.29 10.45
CA ASN A 156 12.71 1.88 9.39
C ASN A 156 13.36 0.93 8.36
N LEU A 157 14.65 1.08 8.07
CA LEU A 157 15.32 0.38 6.96
C LEU A 157 16.23 -0.78 7.36
N HIS A 158 16.70 -0.85 8.61
CA HIS A 158 17.81 -1.75 9.00
C HIS A 158 17.58 -3.24 8.66
N ALA A 159 16.35 -3.75 8.77
CA ALA A 159 16.05 -5.15 8.46
C ALA A 159 16.26 -5.47 6.97
N LEU A 160 15.76 -4.58 6.09
CA LEU A 160 15.97 -4.68 4.65
C LEU A 160 17.42 -4.42 4.28
N ALA A 161 18.06 -3.43 4.88
CA ALA A 161 19.46 -3.12 4.64
C ALA A 161 20.38 -4.29 5.02
N ARG A 162 20.09 -5.00 6.11
CA ARG A 162 20.78 -6.23 6.49
C ARG A 162 20.58 -7.34 5.46
N ALA A 163 19.35 -7.54 4.99
CA ALA A 163 19.09 -8.54 3.95
C ALA A 163 19.83 -8.21 2.65
N VAL A 164 19.77 -6.96 2.21
CA VAL A 164 20.49 -6.45 1.03
C VAL A 164 21.99 -6.62 1.18
N PHE A 165 22.56 -6.29 2.34
CA PHE A 165 23.99 -6.51 2.58
C PHE A 165 24.41 -7.97 2.34
N PHE A 166 23.70 -8.94 2.92
CA PHE A 166 24.06 -10.35 2.78
C PHE A 166 23.80 -10.92 1.38
N VAL A 167 22.82 -10.37 0.64
CA VAL A 167 22.49 -10.83 -0.72
C VAL A 167 23.41 -10.19 -1.77
N VAL A 168 23.70 -8.90 -1.64
CA VAL A 168 24.40 -8.12 -2.66
C VAL A 168 25.91 -8.21 -2.50
N LEU A 169 26.45 -8.28 -1.27
CA LEU A 169 27.89 -8.35 -1.05
C LEU A 169 28.56 -9.51 -1.82
N PRO A 170 28.05 -10.75 -1.82
CA PRO A 170 28.64 -11.83 -2.62
C PRO A 170 28.63 -11.54 -4.13
N VAL A 171 27.60 -10.86 -4.63
CA VAL A 171 27.51 -10.47 -6.04
C VAL A 171 28.56 -9.41 -6.37
N ASP A 172 28.70 -8.39 -5.53
CA ASP A 172 29.72 -7.34 -5.69
C ASP A 172 31.14 -7.90 -5.68
N LEU A 173 31.39 -8.98 -4.93
CA LEU A 173 32.70 -9.62 -4.85
C LEU A 173 32.98 -10.55 -6.04
N ALA A 174 31.95 -11.12 -6.66
CA ALA A 174 32.09 -12.16 -7.69
C ALA A 174 31.82 -11.68 -9.12
N CYS A 175 31.14 -10.55 -9.31
CA CYS A 175 30.66 -10.09 -10.60
C CYS A 175 31.28 -8.74 -11.00
N GLU A 176 31.68 -8.61 -12.27
CA GLU A 176 32.13 -7.36 -12.90
C GLU A 176 31.24 -6.94 -14.10
N ASP A 177 30.18 -7.71 -14.41
CA ASP A 177 29.28 -7.40 -15.52
C ASP A 177 28.45 -6.13 -15.21
N PRO A 178 28.64 -5.03 -15.97
CA PRO A 178 27.95 -3.79 -15.68
C PRO A 178 26.43 -3.89 -15.84
N VAL A 179 25.93 -4.79 -16.69
CA VAL A 179 24.49 -4.97 -16.91
C VAL A 179 23.85 -5.61 -15.67
N LEU A 180 24.40 -6.74 -15.21
CA LEU A 180 23.92 -7.41 -14.00
C LEU A 180 24.04 -6.50 -12.77
N LEU A 181 25.15 -5.78 -12.62
CA LEU A 181 25.35 -4.88 -11.49
C LEU A 181 24.41 -3.66 -11.52
N GLY A 182 24.04 -3.18 -12.70
CA GLY A 182 23.02 -2.13 -12.87
C GLY A 182 21.64 -2.61 -12.41
N PHE A 183 21.25 -3.82 -12.82
CA PHE A 183 20.04 -4.48 -12.34
C PHE A 183 20.05 -4.67 -10.82
N VAL A 184 21.11 -5.29 -10.28
CA VAL A 184 21.24 -5.61 -8.85
C VAL A 184 21.24 -4.34 -8.01
N GLY A 185 22.01 -3.31 -8.39
CA GLY A 185 22.07 -2.05 -7.67
C GLY A 185 20.71 -1.32 -7.63
N ALA A 186 20.03 -1.21 -8.78
CA ALA A 186 18.73 -0.56 -8.85
C ALA A 186 17.64 -1.35 -8.10
N CYS A 187 17.55 -2.67 -8.33
CA CYS A 187 16.56 -3.53 -7.70
C CYS A 187 16.71 -3.57 -6.18
N SER A 188 17.92 -3.87 -5.69
CA SER A 188 18.19 -3.96 -4.25
C SER A 188 18.10 -2.61 -3.55
N GLY A 189 18.50 -1.52 -4.22
CA GLY A 189 18.27 -0.16 -3.75
C GLY A 189 16.78 0.13 -3.56
N CYS A 190 15.96 -0.12 -4.58
CA CYS A 190 14.51 0.11 -4.49
C CYS A 190 13.85 -0.74 -3.39
N ILE A 191 14.22 -2.02 -3.26
CA ILE A 191 13.74 -2.89 -2.18
C ILE A 191 14.16 -2.33 -0.82
N MET A 192 15.42 -1.96 -0.63
CA MET A 192 15.93 -1.44 0.64
C MET A 192 15.19 -0.18 1.09
N PHE A 193 14.96 0.75 0.16
CA PHE A 193 14.34 2.04 0.44
C PHE A 193 12.79 2.01 0.38
N SER A 194 12.17 0.89 0.00
CA SER A 194 10.72 0.72 -0.08
C SER A 194 9.97 1.17 1.18
N GLN A 195 10.49 0.88 2.37
CA GLN A 195 9.89 1.32 3.63
C GLN A 195 9.94 2.84 3.82
N GLN A 196 10.94 3.52 3.26
CA GLN A 196 10.97 4.99 3.26
C GLN A 196 9.96 5.58 2.27
N PHE A 197 9.80 4.95 1.10
CA PHE A 197 8.80 5.33 0.11
C PHE A 197 7.39 5.18 0.68
N HIS A 198 7.13 4.06 1.35
CA HIS A 198 5.92 3.81 2.13
C HIS A 198 5.69 4.87 3.22
N ALA A 199 6.72 5.24 4.00
CA ALA A 199 6.60 6.31 4.99
C ALA A 199 6.24 7.67 4.37
N TRP A 200 6.78 7.98 3.19
CA TRP A 200 6.43 9.18 2.45
C TRP A 200 5.00 9.12 1.89
N ALA A 201 4.49 7.95 1.51
CA ALA A 201 3.09 7.79 1.10
C ALA A 201 2.10 8.06 2.25
N HIS A 202 2.51 7.88 3.51
CA HIS A 202 1.71 8.31 4.67
C HIS A 202 1.90 9.78 5.06
N THR A 203 2.86 10.48 4.46
CA THR A 203 3.17 11.87 4.81
C THR A 203 2.36 12.83 3.94
N THR A 204 1.87 13.92 4.54
CA THR A 204 1.15 14.97 3.79
C THR A 204 2.11 15.67 2.83
N LYS A 205 1.61 16.06 1.65
CA LYS A 205 2.42 16.72 0.61
C LYS A 205 3.19 17.95 1.12
N SER A 206 2.60 18.73 2.03
CA SER A 206 3.23 19.91 2.65
C SER A 206 4.42 19.60 3.57
N ARG A 207 4.52 18.36 4.08
CA ARG A 207 5.60 17.90 4.96
C ARG A 207 6.66 17.09 4.23
N LEU A 208 6.47 16.81 2.95
CA LEU A 208 7.44 16.10 2.13
C LEU A 208 8.53 17.05 1.63
N PRO A 209 9.79 16.56 1.48
CA PRO A 209 10.77 17.27 0.67
C PRO A 209 10.21 17.53 -0.74
N PRO A 210 10.43 18.71 -1.35
CA PRO A 210 9.85 19.04 -2.66
C PRO A 210 10.17 18.02 -3.75
N VAL A 211 11.38 17.46 -3.75
CA VAL A 211 11.79 16.40 -4.69
C VAL A 211 10.98 15.12 -4.51
N VAL A 212 10.67 14.72 -3.28
CA VAL A 212 9.86 13.52 -3.01
C VAL A 212 8.43 13.74 -3.48
N ALA A 213 7.86 14.92 -3.22
CA ALA A 213 6.53 15.27 -3.70
C ALA A 213 6.46 15.23 -5.24
N ALA A 214 7.47 15.77 -5.93
CA ALA A 214 7.55 15.71 -7.40
C ALA A 214 7.68 14.27 -7.92
N LEU A 215 8.45 13.41 -7.25
CA LEU A 215 8.58 12.00 -7.62
C LEU A 215 7.27 11.22 -7.42
N GLN A 216 6.51 11.52 -6.37
CA GLN A 216 5.17 10.94 -6.17
C GLN A 216 4.16 11.45 -7.21
N ASP A 217 4.17 12.74 -7.52
CA ASP A 217 3.31 13.32 -8.56
C ASP A 217 3.63 12.74 -9.95
N GLY A 218 4.91 12.43 -10.21
CA GLY A 218 5.38 11.82 -11.46
C GLY A 218 5.25 10.28 -11.53
N GLY A 219 4.74 9.62 -10.49
CA GLY A 219 4.59 8.16 -10.46
C GLY A 219 5.91 7.37 -10.34
N VAL A 220 7.01 8.03 -9.96
CA VAL A 220 8.30 7.38 -9.69
C VAL A 220 8.32 6.77 -8.29
N LEU A 221 7.60 7.36 -7.35
CA LEU A 221 7.40 6.83 -6.00
C LEU A 221 5.90 6.65 -5.75
N VAL A 222 5.56 5.64 -4.96
CA VAL A 222 4.16 5.39 -4.60
C VAL A 222 3.55 6.63 -3.94
N SER A 223 2.40 7.05 -4.46
CA SER A 223 1.71 8.24 -3.98
C SER A 223 0.88 7.95 -2.73
N ARG A 224 0.56 9.01 -1.99
CA ARG A 224 -0.36 8.93 -0.84
C ARG A 224 -1.74 8.40 -1.24
N SER A 225 -2.27 8.77 -2.40
CA SER A 225 -3.59 8.31 -2.85
C SER A 225 -3.61 6.83 -3.20
N GLN A 226 -2.59 6.33 -3.91
CA GLN A 226 -2.45 4.89 -4.21
C GLN A 226 -2.33 4.09 -2.92
N HIS A 227 -1.42 4.46 -2.02
CA HIS A 227 -1.27 3.71 -0.78
C HIS A 227 -2.48 3.85 0.16
N ALA A 228 -3.17 5.00 0.18
CA ALA A 228 -4.42 5.13 0.92
C ALA A 228 -5.54 4.20 0.41
N ALA A 229 -5.48 3.75 -0.86
CA ALA A 229 -6.42 2.75 -1.36
C ALA A 229 -6.19 1.37 -0.73
N HIS A 230 -4.93 1.01 -0.45
CA HIS A 230 -4.57 -0.21 0.27
C HIS A 230 -5.13 -0.24 1.70
N HIS A 231 -5.15 0.91 2.39
CA HIS A 231 -5.70 1.04 3.75
C HIS A 231 -7.23 0.96 3.84
N ARG A 232 -7.93 0.74 2.72
CA ARG A 232 -9.38 0.57 2.74
C ARG A 232 -9.72 -0.90 2.98
N PRO A 233 -10.66 -1.20 3.88
CA PRO A 233 -11.24 -2.53 3.97
C PRO A 233 -11.63 -3.08 2.58
N PRO A 234 -11.32 -4.35 2.27
CA PRO A 234 -10.78 -5.39 3.17
C PRO A 234 -9.24 -5.53 3.14
N TYR A 235 -8.49 -4.47 2.81
CA TYR A 235 -7.02 -4.46 2.73
C TYR A 235 -6.46 -5.45 1.69
N SER A 236 -7.17 -5.62 0.58
CA SER A 236 -6.95 -6.70 -0.41
C SER A 236 -6.27 -6.25 -1.71
N GLY A 237 -5.69 -5.05 -1.77
CA GLY A 237 -5.09 -4.54 -3.01
C GLY A 237 -4.10 -3.40 -2.77
N ASN A 238 -3.54 -2.87 -3.86
CA ASN A 238 -2.54 -1.80 -3.85
C ASN A 238 -1.29 -2.08 -2.97
N TYR A 239 -0.82 -3.33 -2.99
CA TYR A 239 0.27 -3.79 -2.11
C TYR A 239 1.66 -3.24 -2.48
N CYS A 240 1.91 -2.83 -3.73
CA CYS A 240 3.23 -2.35 -4.15
C CYS A 240 3.55 -0.97 -3.56
N ILE A 241 4.74 -0.84 -2.96
CA ILE A 241 5.15 0.33 -2.18
C ILE A 241 6.43 1.01 -2.69
N VAL A 242 6.96 0.61 -3.86
CA VAL A 242 8.08 1.35 -4.48
C VAL A 242 7.52 2.51 -5.28
N SER A 243 6.86 2.20 -6.39
CA SER A 243 6.19 3.15 -7.28
C SER A 243 4.70 2.89 -7.38
N GLY A 244 4.27 1.65 -7.11
CA GLY A 244 2.90 1.21 -7.32
C GLY A 244 2.56 0.96 -8.79
N VAL A 245 3.55 0.88 -9.69
CA VAL A 245 3.32 0.64 -11.13
C VAL A 245 2.61 -0.69 -11.39
N TRP A 246 2.81 -1.69 -10.52
CA TRP A 246 2.14 -2.98 -10.64
C TRP A 246 0.73 -3.02 -10.05
N ASN A 247 0.34 -2.05 -9.22
CA ASN A 247 -0.92 -2.15 -8.46
C ASN A 247 -2.13 -2.30 -9.38
N GLU A 248 -2.25 -1.47 -10.42
CA GLU A 248 -3.40 -1.55 -11.35
C GLU A 248 -3.46 -2.90 -12.07
N VAL A 249 -2.31 -3.43 -12.50
CA VAL A 249 -2.23 -4.71 -13.20
C VAL A 249 -2.56 -5.88 -12.27
N LEU A 250 -2.00 -5.91 -11.06
CA LEU A 250 -2.22 -6.98 -10.10
C LEU A 250 -3.66 -6.98 -9.57
N ASP A 251 -4.20 -5.81 -9.23
CA ASP A 251 -5.58 -5.65 -8.75
C ASP A 251 -6.57 -5.97 -9.89
N GLY A 252 -6.34 -5.44 -11.10
CA GLY A 252 -7.21 -5.66 -12.26
C GLY A 252 -7.24 -7.11 -12.77
N SER A 253 -6.14 -7.84 -12.59
CA SER A 253 -6.06 -9.27 -12.93
C SER A 253 -6.50 -10.20 -11.80
N ARG A 254 -6.81 -9.66 -10.62
CA ARG A 254 -7.11 -10.43 -9.40
C ARG A 254 -6.02 -11.43 -9.04
N PHE A 255 -4.77 -11.03 -9.28
CA PHE A 255 -3.60 -11.89 -9.13
C PHE A 255 -3.48 -12.43 -7.71
N PHE A 256 -3.67 -11.57 -6.72
CA PHE A 256 -3.56 -11.95 -5.31
C PHE A 256 -4.70 -12.87 -4.88
N GLU A 257 -5.95 -12.61 -5.29
CA GLU A 257 -7.05 -13.52 -4.99
C GLU A 257 -6.85 -14.90 -5.64
N ALA A 258 -6.29 -14.97 -6.84
CA ALA A 258 -5.94 -16.25 -7.46
C ALA A 258 -4.89 -17.02 -6.65
N LEU A 259 -3.85 -16.34 -6.13
CA LEU A 259 -2.86 -16.94 -5.24
C LEU A 259 -3.48 -17.38 -3.91
N GLU A 260 -4.36 -16.57 -3.34
CA GLU A 260 -5.09 -16.90 -2.11
C GLU A 260 -5.92 -18.18 -2.28
N MET A 261 -6.66 -18.29 -3.38
CA MET A 261 -7.43 -19.51 -3.70
C MET A 261 -6.49 -20.72 -3.88
N ALA A 262 -5.36 -20.56 -4.56
CA ALA A 262 -4.39 -21.64 -4.74
C ALA A 262 -3.81 -22.13 -3.40
N ILE A 263 -3.43 -21.21 -2.51
CA ILE A 263 -2.94 -21.53 -1.17
C ILE A 263 -4.03 -22.22 -0.35
N TYR A 264 -5.26 -21.69 -0.38
CA TYR A 264 -6.38 -22.27 0.35
C TYR A 264 -6.69 -23.70 -0.12
N PHE A 265 -6.80 -23.94 -1.43
CA PHE A 265 -7.07 -25.29 -1.94
C PHE A 265 -5.93 -26.26 -1.70
N ARG A 266 -4.67 -25.79 -1.71
CA ARG A 266 -3.51 -26.66 -1.53
C ARG A 266 -3.19 -26.98 -0.08
N PHE A 267 -3.45 -26.05 0.84
CA PHE A 267 -2.99 -26.10 2.23
C PHE A 267 -4.10 -25.89 3.28
N GLY A 268 -5.31 -25.48 2.87
CA GLY A 268 -6.42 -25.17 3.77
C GLY A 268 -6.26 -23.86 4.55
N VAL A 269 -5.27 -23.04 4.22
CA VAL A 269 -4.97 -21.78 4.92
C VAL A 269 -5.71 -20.62 4.26
N ARG A 270 -6.55 -19.91 5.02
CA ARG A 270 -7.26 -18.72 4.55
C ARG A 270 -6.39 -17.48 4.73
N PRO A 271 -6.35 -16.55 3.75
CA PRO A 271 -5.73 -15.25 3.95
C PRO A 271 -6.57 -14.39 4.90
N ARG A 272 -5.93 -13.42 5.54
CA ARG A 272 -6.60 -12.47 6.44
C ARG A 272 -7.55 -11.51 5.70
N SER A 273 -7.27 -11.20 4.44
CA SER A 273 -8.08 -10.34 3.56
C SER A 273 -9.51 -10.83 3.34
N TRP A 274 -9.82 -12.09 3.65
CA TRP A 274 -11.17 -12.67 3.49
C TRP A 274 -12.09 -12.42 4.67
N ASP A 275 -11.54 -12.00 5.81
CA ASP A 275 -12.32 -11.75 7.01
C ASP A 275 -12.64 -10.25 7.11
N ASP A 276 -13.79 -9.91 7.72
CA ASP A 276 -14.10 -8.51 8.02
C ASP A 276 -13.03 -7.91 8.94
N PRO A 277 -12.59 -6.65 8.74
CA PRO A 277 -11.62 -6.04 9.62
C PRO A 277 -12.16 -5.99 11.04
N THR A 278 -11.57 -6.77 11.95
CA THR A 278 -11.91 -6.67 13.36
C THR A 278 -11.34 -5.37 13.93
N SER A 279 -11.80 -4.95 15.13
CA SER A 279 -11.27 -3.75 15.82
C SER A 279 -9.76 -3.78 16.09
N ASP A 280 -9.13 -4.95 15.92
CA ASP A 280 -7.69 -5.11 16.06
C ASP A 280 -6.89 -4.73 14.81
N TRP A 281 -7.58 -4.58 13.67
CA TRP A 281 -7.00 -4.36 12.34
C TRP A 281 -7.43 -3.03 11.72
N ALA A 282 -8.66 -2.60 12.01
CA ALA A 282 -9.17 -1.32 11.51
C ALA A 282 -8.35 -0.15 12.06
N GLU A 283 -8.15 0.87 11.22
CA GLU A 283 -7.49 2.11 11.62
C GLU A 283 -8.24 2.76 12.80
N ASP A 284 -7.51 3.10 13.88
CA ASP A 284 -8.11 3.78 15.03
C ASP A 284 -8.42 5.25 14.70
N GLY A 285 -9.66 5.50 14.27
CA GLY A 285 -10.17 6.84 13.95
C GLY A 285 -10.28 7.81 15.13
N ARG A 286 -9.92 7.43 16.36
CA ARG A 286 -10.01 8.33 17.53
C ARG A 286 -8.84 9.31 17.66
N ILE A 287 -7.78 9.17 16.85
CA ILE A 287 -6.59 10.06 16.89
C ILE A 287 -6.52 10.98 15.65
N THR A 288 -7.17 10.63 14.54
CA THR A 288 -7.21 11.46 13.32
C THR A 288 -7.97 12.77 13.50
N SER A 289 -8.87 12.87 14.49
CA SER A 289 -9.64 14.09 14.79
C SER A 289 -8.86 15.18 15.55
N LEU A 290 -7.59 14.95 15.89
CA LEU A 290 -6.72 15.97 16.51
C LEU A 290 -5.76 16.63 15.51
N GLU A 291 -5.71 16.16 14.25
CA GLU A 291 -4.83 16.71 13.20
C GLU A 291 -5.59 17.14 11.93
N SER A 292 -6.92 17.31 12.00
CA SER A 292 -7.64 18.10 10.98
C SER A 292 -7.39 19.59 11.26
N PRO A 293 -7.09 20.42 10.24
CA PRO A 293 -6.64 21.80 10.43
C PRO A 293 -7.62 22.66 11.23
#